data_AF-A0A661X5G0-F1
#
_entry.id   AF-A0A661X5G0-F1
#
_cell.length_a   1.000
_cell.length_b   1.000
_cell.length_c   1.000
_cell.angle_alpha   90.00
_cell.angle_beta   90.00
_cell.angle_gamma   90.00
#
_symmetry.space_group_name_H-M   'P 1'
#
loop_
_entity.id
_entity.type
_entity.pdbx_description
1 polymer ?
#
loop_
_entity_poly.entity_id
_entity_poly.type
_entity_poly.pdbx_seq_one_letter_code
_entity_poly.pdbx_strand_id
1 'polypeptide(L)'
;MSRKLLIGLIILGLVISLGIGGIYAYNEMGKNSLDKGLNLTDEQKEEIKGIMEDLRDKVKPVLEKIKTARDEERAVLDAETLDESKLENLINKNIGYINEIMGLREDAFVEIEKVLTPEQREKYLSSLGFLTGRYIRKREKNPAEERLRNRIRDWLLLAKKLNLTEEQKETLNELIREERVKFVKYEIRKKTGFLIKKLELTDEQKDSFIEMIKTEAENERGILKELKENAKNEKEIVSKDPLDETALRNSISTVRAKLNEVLSLRKDMYLNIVHLLTPEQRKNLPTSIFFLSPGMVR
;
A
#
# COMPACT_ATOMS: atom_id res chain seq x y z
N MET A 1 -6.79 -4.20 24.76
CA MET A 1 -7.35 -3.07 23.98
C MET A 1 -8.81 -3.43 23.71
N SER A 2 -9.74 -2.55 23.29
CA SER A 2 -11.11 -3.04 23.05
C SER A 2 -11.10 -4.00 21.85
N ARG A 3 -11.79 -5.15 21.91
CA ARG A 3 -11.88 -6.13 20.79
C ARG A 3 -12.22 -5.45 19.46
N LYS A 4 -12.99 -4.36 19.54
CA LYS A 4 -13.33 -3.50 18.41
C LYS A 4 -12.08 -2.85 17.76
N LEU A 5 -11.08 -2.37 18.51
CA LEU A 5 -9.86 -1.76 17.97
C LEU A 5 -8.96 -2.75 17.20
N LEU A 6 -9.09 -4.05 17.49
CA LEU A 6 -8.27 -5.10 16.92
C LEU A 6 -8.53 -5.33 15.42
N ILE A 7 -9.79 -5.51 15.01
CA ILE A 7 -10.18 -5.84 13.62
C ILE A 7 -9.84 -4.72 12.62
N GLY A 8 -9.98 -3.46 13.04
CA GLY A 8 -9.54 -2.32 12.23
C GLY A 8 -8.04 -2.32 11.96
N LEU A 9 -7.23 -2.95 12.82
CA LEU A 9 -5.79 -3.13 12.62
C LEU A 9 -5.48 -4.36 11.74
N ILE A 10 -6.36 -5.38 11.71
CA ILE A 10 -6.27 -6.55 10.81
C ILE A 10 -6.36 -6.09 9.36
N ILE A 11 -7.44 -5.39 9.00
CA ILE A 11 -7.68 -4.95 7.62
C ILE A 11 -6.61 -3.96 7.17
N LEU A 12 -6.27 -2.98 8.03
CA LEU A 12 -5.22 -2.01 7.69
C LEU A 12 -3.84 -2.66 7.60
N GLY A 13 -3.57 -3.68 8.44
CA GLY A 13 -2.37 -4.51 8.38
C GLY A 13 -2.30 -5.32 7.09
N LEU A 14 -3.39 -5.98 6.69
CA LEU A 14 -3.51 -6.80 5.48
C LEU A 14 -3.44 -5.98 4.19
N VAL A 15 -4.13 -4.84 4.10
CA VAL A 15 -4.06 -3.93 2.94
C VAL A 15 -2.62 -3.54 2.63
N ILE A 16 -1.77 -3.43 3.65
CA ILE A 16 -0.38 -2.95 3.52
C ILE A 16 0.64 -4.11 3.52
N SER A 17 0.39 -5.22 4.23
CA SER A 17 1.26 -6.40 4.26
C SER A 17 1.10 -7.28 3.02
N LEU A 18 -0.10 -7.36 2.44
CA LEU A 18 -0.38 -8.12 1.22
C LEU A 18 0.13 -7.41 -0.04
N GLY A 19 0.30 -6.09 0.00
CA GLY A 19 0.98 -5.32 -1.04
C GLY A 19 2.48 -5.66 -1.16
N ILE A 20 3.08 -5.33 -2.30
CA ILE A 20 4.48 -5.71 -2.62
C ILE A 20 5.50 -5.07 -1.65
N GLY A 21 5.19 -3.93 -1.04
CA GLY A 21 6.01 -3.37 0.05
C GLY A 21 6.16 -4.33 1.24
N GLY A 22 5.15 -5.16 1.49
CA GLY A 22 5.22 -6.27 2.43
C GLY A 22 6.02 -7.47 1.93
N ILE A 23 6.24 -7.66 0.61
CA ILE A 23 7.13 -8.71 0.06
C ILE A 23 8.58 -8.43 0.46
N TYR A 24 9.02 -7.18 0.30
CA TYR A 24 10.37 -6.78 0.67
C TYR A 24 10.55 -6.58 2.18
N ALA A 25 9.56 -5.98 2.86
CA ALA A 25 9.60 -5.82 4.32
C ALA A 25 9.58 -7.16 5.05
N TYR A 26 8.99 -8.22 4.48
CA TYR A 26 9.01 -9.56 5.05
C TYR A 26 10.41 -10.21 5.01
N ASN A 27 11.19 -9.97 3.95
CA ASN A 27 12.58 -10.41 3.90
C ASN A 27 13.48 -9.63 4.89
N GLU A 28 13.16 -8.36 5.19
CA GLU A 28 13.85 -7.55 6.22
C GLU A 28 13.33 -7.78 7.64
N MET A 29 12.10 -8.27 7.82
CA MET A 29 11.58 -8.75 9.09
C MET A 29 12.28 -10.08 9.43
N GLY A 30 13.54 -9.98 9.85
CA GLY A 30 14.26 -11.11 10.40
C GLY A 30 13.45 -11.80 11.49
N LYS A 31 13.74 -13.08 11.71
CA LYS A 31 13.14 -14.02 12.69
C LYS A 31 12.83 -13.44 14.09
N ASN A 32 13.40 -12.29 14.43
CA ASN A 32 13.36 -11.66 15.75
C ASN A 32 12.23 -10.62 15.97
N SER A 33 11.45 -10.20 14.95
CA SER A 33 10.46 -9.11 15.17
C SER A 33 9.09 -9.58 15.67
N LEU A 34 8.67 -10.80 15.33
CA LEU A 34 7.39 -11.35 15.79
C LEU A 34 7.47 -11.81 17.26
N ASP A 35 8.56 -12.47 17.63
CA ASP A 35 8.76 -13.03 18.97
C ASP A 35 8.72 -11.95 20.08
N LYS A 36 9.43 -10.84 19.86
CA LYS A 36 9.61 -9.76 20.86
C LYS A 36 8.31 -9.05 21.28
N GLY A 37 7.20 -9.25 20.57
CA GLY A 37 5.90 -8.64 20.89
C GLY A 37 4.84 -9.63 21.36
N LEU A 38 4.96 -10.91 21.02
CA LEU A 38 3.91 -11.91 21.21
C LEU A 38 4.18 -12.87 22.37
N ASN A 39 5.42 -12.95 22.86
CA ASN A 39 5.82 -13.94 23.87
C ASN A 39 5.40 -15.36 23.44
N LEU A 40 5.86 -15.78 22.26
CA LEU A 40 5.55 -17.10 21.71
C LEU A 40 6.26 -18.19 22.52
N THR A 41 5.63 -19.36 22.70
CA THR A 41 6.35 -20.54 23.20
C THR A 41 7.32 -21.06 22.14
N ASP A 42 8.26 -21.91 22.53
CA ASP A 42 9.24 -22.45 21.58
C ASP A 42 8.56 -23.33 20.51
N GLU A 43 7.50 -24.05 20.89
CA GLU A 43 6.67 -24.82 19.97
C GLU A 43 5.97 -23.91 18.95
N GLN A 44 5.33 -22.83 19.42
CA GLN A 44 4.67 -21.86 18.53
C GLN A 44 5.67 -21.20 17.57
N LYS A 45 6.89 -20.90 18.03
CA LYS A 45 7.93 -20.31 17.18
C LYS A 45 8.35 -21.26 16.07
N GLU A 46 8.55 -22.53 16.38
CA GLU A 46 8.97 -23.52 15.38
C GLU A 46 7.85 -23.79 14.37
N GLU A 47 6.59 -23.85 14.80
CA GLU A 47 5.44 -24.02 13.91
C GLU A 47 5.25 -22.81 12.98
N ILE A 48 5.27 -21.58 13.54
CA ILE A 48 5.20 -20.35 12.73
C ILE A 48 6.39 -20.27 11.76
N LYS A 49 7.60 -20.68 12.18
CA LYS A 49 8.76 -20.72 11.29
C LYS A 49 8.52 -21.67 10.11
N GLY A 50 7.96 -22.85 10.34
CA GLY A 50 7.57 -23.79 9.29
C GLY A 50 6.58 -23.18 8.29
N ILE A 51 5.52 -22.53 8.78
CA ILE A 51 4.53 -21.84 7.93
C ILE A 51 5.21 -20.76 7.06
N MET A 52 6.14 -20.00 7.62
CA MET A 52 6.81 -18.89 6.96
C MET A 52 7.86 -19.37 5.93
N GLU A 53 8.47 -20.53 6.17
CA GLU A 53 9.37 -21.21 5.23
C GLU A 53 8.58 -21.78 4.04
N ASP A 54 7.46 -22.46 4.29
CA ASP A 54 6.55 -22.94 3.24
C ASP A 54 6.00 -21.78 2.37
N LEU A 55 5.56 -20.69 3.00
CA LEU A 55 5.14 -19.48 2.28
C LEU A 55 6.25 -18.95 1.37
N ARG A 56 7.50 -18.89 1.87
CA ARG A 56 8.64 -18.42 1.07
C ARG A 56 8.86 -19.31 -0.14
N ASP A 57 8.82 -20.63 0.04
CA ASP A 57 9.03 -21.59 -1.03
C ASP A 57 7.93 -21.52 -2.09
N LYS A 58 6.67 -21.29 -1.69
CA LYS A 58 5.54 -21.05 -2.60
C LYS A 58 5.62 -19.71 -3.33
N VAL A 59 6.05 -18.64 -2.67
CA VAL A 59 6.14 -17.29 -3.25
C VAL A 59 7.31 -17.15 -4.22
N LYS A 60 8.45 -17.82 -3.95
CA LYS A 60 9.66 -17.74 -4.78
C LYS A 60 9.42 -17.97 -6.28
N PRO A 61 8.76 -19.07 -6.74
CA PRO A 61 8.50 -19.28 -8.16
C PRO A 61 7.59 -18.20 -8.76
N VAL A 62 6.65 -17.64 -8.00
CA VAL A 62 5.77 -16.55 -8.46
C VAL A 62 6.57 -15.26 -8.68
N LEU A 63 7.56 -14.98 -7.84
CA LEU A 63 8.48 -13.84 -8.03
C LEU A 63 9.33 -13.99 -9.29
N GLU A 64 9.77 -15.20 -9.63
CA GLU A 64 10.47 -15.45 -10.90
C GLU A 64 9.55 -15.22 -12.10
N LYS A 65 8.28 -15.67 -12.05
CA LYS A 65 7.28 -15.38 -13.10
C LYS A 65 7.08 -13.87 -13.30
N ILE A 66 7.01 -13.12 -12.20
CA ILE A 66 6.94 -11.65 -12.21
C ILE A 66 8.18 -11.05 -12.88
N LYS A 67 9.38 -11.53 -12.54
CA LYS A 67 10.62 -11.04 -13.15
C LYS A 67 10.63 -11.28 -14.66
N THR A 68 10.31 -12.49 -15.10
CA THR A 68 10.21 -12.83 -16.53
C THR A 68 9.20 -11.94 -17.26
N ALA A 69 8.00 -11.75 -16.68
CA ALA A 69 6.99 -10.89 -17.29
C ALA A 69 7.43 -9.42 -17.39
N ARG A 70 8.26 -8.92 -16.46
CA ARG A 70 8.88 -7.58 -16.57
C ARG A 70 9.93 -7.50 -17.66
N ASP A 71 10.74 -8.53 -17.82
CA ASP A 71 11.74 -8.57 -18.90
C ASP A 71 11.03 -8.56 -20.26
N GLU A 72 9.92 -9.30 -20.40
CA GLU A 72 9.04 -9.26 -21.58
C GLU A 72 8.38 -7.89 -21.78
N GLU A 73 7.91 -7.26 -20.69
CA GLU A 73 7.31 -5.94 -20.72
C GLU A 73 8.30 -4.87 -21.17
N ARG A 74 9.53 -4.91 -20.64
CA ARG A 74 10.63 -4.04 -21.06
C ARG A 74 10.87 -4.17 -22.57
N ALA A 75 10.91 -5.39 -23.09
CA ALA A 75 11.09 -5.61 -24.52
C ALA A 75 9.96 -5.01 -25.38
N VAL A 76 8.71 -4.99 -24.87
CA VAL A 76 7.58 -4.34 -25.56
C VAL A 76 7.70 -2.81 -25.52
N LEU A 77 8.16 -2.24 -24.40
CA LEU A 77 8.35 -0.79 -24.26
C LEU A 77 9.51 -0.26 -25.13
N ASP A 78 10.56 -1.07 -25.29
CA ASP A 78 11.75 -0.73 -26.07
C ASP A 78 11.53 -0.82 -27.59
N ALA A 79 10.41 -1.43 -28.03
CA ALA A 79 10.05 -1.55 -29.42
C ALA A 79 9.64 -0.21 -30.04
N GLU A 80 9.98 -0.02 -31.31
CA GLU A 80 9.61 1.18 -32.08
C GLU A 80 8.08 1.33 -32.17
N THR A 81 7.40 0.25 -32.54
CA THR A 81 5.94 0.16 -32.54
C THR A 81 5.47 -0.56 -31.28
N LEU A 82 4.53 0.05 -30.57
CA LEU A 82 3.96 -0.50 -29.36
C LEU A 82 2.96 -1.62 -29.70
N ASP A 83 3.20 -2.82 -29.20
CA ASP A 83 2.20 -3.89 -29.17
C ASP A 83 1.35 -3.73 -27.91
N GLU A 84 0.29 -2.92 -28.02
CA GLU A 84 -0.59 -2.57 -26.91
C GLU A 84 -1.28 -3.80 -26.31
N SER A 85 -1.73 -4.73 -27.15
CA SER A 85 -2.39 -5.94 -26.69
C SER A 85 -1.42 -6.82 -25.89
N LYS A 86 -0.18 -6.97 -26.37
CA LYS A 86 0.86 -7.71 -25.63
C LYS A 86 1.22 -7.01 -24.33
N LEU A 87 1.35 -5.67 -24.31
CA LEU A 87 1.62 -4.92 -23.10
C LEU A 87 0.52 -5.11 -22.05
N GLU A 88 -0.75 -4.93 -22.44
CA GLU A 88 -1.89 -5.11 -21.54
C GLU A 88 -1.94 -6.54 -20.98
N ASN A 89 -1.71 -7.55 -21.84
CA ASN A 89 -1.66 -8.94 -21.41
C ASN A 89 -0.55 -9.20 -20.37
N LEU A 90 0.63 -8.59 -20.54
CA LEU A 90 1.73 -8.71 -19.57
C LEU A 90 1.40 -8.04 -18.23
N ILE A 91 0.76 -6.87 -18.26
CA ILE A 91 0.33 -6.19 -17.04
C ILE A 91 -0.74 -7.03 -16.31
N ASN A 92 -1.70 -7.59 -17.04
CA ASN A 92 -2.72 -8.47 -16.46
C ASN A 92 -2.10 -9.75 -15.85
N LYS A 93 -1.09 -10.35 -16.49
CA LYS A 93 -0.32 -11.46 -15.90
C LYS A 93 0.37 -11.04 -14.60
N ASN A 94 1.02 -9.87 -14.59
CA ASN A 94 1.66 -9.32 -13.39
C ASN A 94 0.66 -9.12 -12.24
N ILE A 95 -0.52 -8.56 -12.53
CA ILE A 95 -1.62 -8.42 -11.55
C ILE A 95 -2.07 -9.80 -11.05
N GLY A 96 -2.21 -10.78 -11.94
CA GLY A 96 -2.51 -12.17 -11.59
C GLY A 96 -1.50 -12.79 -10.62
N TYR A 97 -0.19 -12.60 -10.87
CA TYR A 97 0.87 -13.09 -9.98
C TYR A 97 0.87 -12.38 -8.63
N ILE A 98 0.58 -11.07 -8.58
CA ILE A 98 0.41 -10.35 -7.31
C ILE A 98 -0.77 -10.96 -6.53
N ASN A 99 -1.90 -11.20 -7.20
CA ASN A 99 -3.04 -11.87 -6.61
C ASN A 99 -2.72 -13.27 -6.07
N GLU A 100 -1.90 -14.03 -6.79
CA GLU A 100 -1.43 -15.36 -6.35
C GLU A 100 -0.63 -15.22 -5.04
N ILE A 101 0.33 -14.30 -4.97
CA ILE A 101 1.10 -14.02 -3.74
C ILE A 101 0.19 -13.57 -2.58
N MET A 102 -0.82 -12.74 -2.86
CA MET A 102 -1.77 -12.31 -1.84
C MET A 102 -2.57 -13.48 -1.26
N GLY A 103 -3.01 -14.41 -2.11
CA GLY A 103 -3.70 -15.64 -1.66
C GLY A 103 -2.80 -16.53 -0.81
N LEU A 104 -1.55 -16.75 -1.22
CA LEU A 104 -0.58 -17.53 -0.44
C LEU A 104 -0.35 -16.93 0.96
N ARG A 105 -0.32 -15.61 1.05
CA ARG A 105 -0.15 -14.89 2.33
C ARG A 105 -1.39 -14.95 3.21
N GLU A 106 -2.58 -14.90 2.60
CA GLU A 106 -3.84 -15.12 3.30
C GLU A 106 -3.85 -16.50 3.95
N ASP A 107 -3.47 -17.55 3.21
CA ASP A 107 -3.42 -18.91 3.76
C ASP A 107 -2.42 -19.01 4.92
N ALA A 108 -1.20 -18.52 4.73
CA ALA A 108 -0.19 -18.50 5.79
C ALA A 108 -0.63 -17.70 7.02
N PHE A 109 -1.35 -16.59 6.80
CA PHE A 109 -1.88 -15.78 7.89
C PHE A 109 -2.94 -16.54 8.70
N VAL A 110 -3.87 -17.25 8.04
CA VAL A 110 -4.87 -18.10 8.70
C VAL A 110 -4.19 -19.23 9.49
N GLU A 111 -3.16 -19.87 8.93
CA GLU A 111 -2.42 -20.91 9.66
C GLU A 111 -1.69 -20.35 10.89
N ILE A 112 -1.05 -19.18 10.79
CA ILE A 112 -0.41 -18.54 11.95
C ILE A 112 -1.44 -18.22 13.03
N GLU A 113 -2.64 -17.74 12.67
CA GLU A 113 -3.67 -17.47 13.67
C GLU A 113 -4.07 -18.72 14.45
N LYS A 114 -4.12 -19.90 13.81
CA LYS A 114 -4.42 -21.17 14.50
C LYS A 114 -3.42 -21.50 15.61
N VAL A 115 -2.14 -21.18 15.39
CA VAL A 115 -1.04 -21.41 16.36
C VAL A 115 -1.11 -20.47 17.57
N LEU A 116 -1.56 -19.23 17.36
CA LEU A 116 -1.57 -18.20 18.38
C LEU A 116 -2.72 -18.36 19.38
N THR A 117 -2.48 -18.03 20.65
CA THR A 117 -3.57 -17.86 21.64
C THR A 117 -4.43 -16.64 21.30
N PRO A 118 -5.67 -16.55 21.81
CA PRO A 118 -6.53 -15.38 21.57
C PRO A 118 -5.87 -14.03 21.91
N GLU A 119 -5.10 -13.96 23.00
CA GLU A 119 -4.39 -12.76 23.43
C GLU A 119 -3.20 -12.44 22.52
N GLN A 120 -2.52 -13.45 22.02
CA GLN A 120 -1.42 -13.30 21.07
C GLN A 120 -1.92 -12.85 19.71
N ARG A 121 -3.06 -13.38 19.23
CA ARG A 121 -3.74 -12.90 18.01
C ARG A 121 -4.01 -11.40 18.11
N GLU A 122 -4.52 -10.92 19.26
CA GLU A 122 -4.78 -9.49 19.48
C GLU A 122 -3.51 -8.64 19.23
N LYS A 123 -2.38 -9.10 19.75
CA LYS A 123 -1.10 -8.40 19.60
C LYS A 123 -0.51 -8.55 18.21
N TYR A 124 -0.64 -9.71 17.57
CA TYR A 124 -0.10 -10.00 16.25
C TYR A 124 -0.69 -9.07 15.20
N LEU A 125 -2.00 -8.96 15.20
CA LEU A 125 -2.75 -8.08 14.31
C LEU A 125 -2.41 -6.60 14.53
N SER A 126 -2.29 -6.19 15.80
CA SER A 126 -1.84 -4.85 16.15
C SER A 126 -0.41 -4.58 15.66
N SER A 127 0.45 -5.60 15.70
CA SER A 127 1.83 -5.52 15.22
C SER A 127 1.91 -5.41 13.69
N LEU A 128 1.02 -6.06 12.94
CA LEU A 128 0.96 -5.95 11.47
C LEU A 128 0.61 -4.52 11.03
N GLY A 129 -0.36 -3.86 11.67
CA GLY A 129 -0.67 -2.45 11.43
C GLY A 129 0.45 -1.49 11.90
N PHE A 130 1.20 -1.88 12.94
CA PHE A 130 2.29 -1.07 13.48
C PHE A 130 3.59 -1.16 12.68
N LEU A 131 3.94 -2.34 12.16
CA LEU A 131 5.12 -2.60 11.34
C LEU A 131 5.03 -1.89 9.98
N THR A 132 3.84 -1.91 9.39
CA THR A 132 3.53 -1.20 8.15
C THR A 132 3.51 0.32 8.36
N GLY A 133 2.87 0.78 9.45
CA GLY A 133 2.93 2.18 9.88
C GLY A 133 4.36 2.65 10.22
N ARG A 134 5.24 1.79 10.76
CA ARG A 134 6.66 2.11 10.98
C ARG A 134 7.43 2.16 9.66
N TYR A 135 7.15 1.26 8.71
CA TYR A 135 7.82 1.29 7.41
C TYR A 135 7.47 2.57 6.62
N ILE A 136 6.20 2.97 6.64
CA ILE A 136 5.74 4.26 6.10
C ILE A 136 6.37 5.43 6.88
N ARG A 137 6.25 5.47 8.22
CA ARG A 137 6.77 6.58 9.06
C ARG A 137 8.29 6.70 9.09
N LYS A 138 9.05 5.60 9.02
CA LYS A 138 10.53 5.60 9.09
C LYS A 138 11.13 6.00 7.74
N ARG A 139 10.41 5.80 6.62
CA ARG A 139 10.77 6.30 5.28
C ARG A 139 10.31 7.75 5.02
N GLU A 140 9.29 8.22 5.74
CA GLU A 140 8.73 9.59 5.65
C GLU A 140 9.37 10.62 6.61
N LYS A 141 10.56 10.37 7.15
CA LYS A 141 11.32 11.43 7.86
C LYS A 141 11.97 12.40 6.88
N ASN A 142 11.17 12.98 6.00
CA ASN A 142 11.56 14.16 5.27
C ASN A 142 11.34 15.38 6.17
N PRO A 143 12.39 16.12 6.54
CA PRO A 143 12.25 17.28 7.43
C PRO A 143 11.26 18.33 6.91
N ALA A 144 11.03 18.42 5.60
CA ALA A 144 10.03 19.33 5.03
C ALA A 144 8.58 18.88 5.32
N GLU A 145 8.30 17.60 5.14
CA GLU A 145 6.99 16.99 5.43
C GLU A 145 6.69 16.99 6.93
N GLU A 146 7.69 16.68 7.76
CA GLU A 146 7.54 16.72 9.21
C GLU A 146 7.28 18.15 9.70
N ARG A 147 7.98 19.15 9.14
CA ARG A 147 7.70 20.57 9.43
C ARG A 147 6.27 20.98 9.07
N LEU A 148 5.75 20.55 7.91
CA LEU A 148 4.38 20.83 7.48
C LEU A 148 3.35 20.14 8.40
N ARG A 149 3.55 18.85 8.70
CA ARG A 149 2.67 18.10 9.62
C ARG A 149 2.68 18.68 11.02
N ASN A 150 3.84 19.08 11.53
CA ASN A 150 3.97 19.72 12.83
C ASN A 150 3.28 21.08 12.85
N ARG A 151 3.42 21.91 11.80
CA ARG A 151 2.72 23.20 11.70
C ARG A 151 1.19 23.03 11.75
N ILE A 152 0.63 22.10 10.96
CA ILE A 152 -0.81 21.80 11.00
C ILE A 152 -1.22 21.31 12.40
N ARG A 153 -0.41 20.45 13.03
CA ARG A 153 -0.67 19.98 14.40
C ARG A 153 -0.66 21.13 15.41
N ASP A 154 0.33 22.02 15.33
CA ASP A 154 0.49 23.15 16.24
C ASP A 154 -0.68 24.12 16.08
N TRP A 155 -1.13 24.38 14.86
CA TRP A 155 -2.33 25.16 14.57
C TRP A 155 -3.60 24.54 15.16
N LEU A 156 -3.81 23.23 15.00
CA LEU A 156 -4.95 22.53 15.62
C LEU A 156 -4.89 22.56 17.16
N LEU A 157 -3.69 22.46 17.74
CA LEU A 157 -3.51 22.56 19.19
C LEU A 157 -3.77 23.97 19.71
N LEU A 158 -3.31 25.00 18.99
CA LEU A 158 -3.60 26.39 19.30
C LEU A 158 -5.10 26.67 19.23
N ALA A 159 -5.79 26.18 18.19
CA ALA A 159 -7.23 26.32 18.04
C ALA A 159 -7.99 25.77 19.26
N LYS A 160 -7.57 24.59 19.73
CA LYS A 160 -8.16 23.94 20.89
C LYS A 160 -7.91 24.71 22.20
N LYS A 161 -6.78 25.40 22.31
CA LYS A 161 -6.40 26.15 23.52
C LYS A 161 -7.00 27.56 23.58
N LEU A 162 -7.20 28.20 22.43
CA LEU A 162 -7.50 29.63 22.34
C LEU A 162 -9.00 29.97 22.35
N ASN A 163 -9.91 29.01 22.50
CA ASN A 163 -11.37 29.23 22.44
C ASN A 163 -11.77 30.14 21.26
N LEU A 164 -11.26 29.81 20.07
CA LEU A 164 -11.47 30.62 18.86
C LEU A 164 -12.96 30.83 18.57
N THR A 165 -13.31 32.02 18.06
CA THR A 165 -14.65 32.28 17.49
C THR A 165 -14.88 31.43 16.25
N GLU A 166 -16.14 31.29 15.80
CA GLU A 166 -16.45 30.53 14.57
C GLU A 166 -15.75 31.10 13.33
N GLU A 167 -15.65 32.43 13.22
CA GLU A 167 -14.92 33.10 12.13
C GLU A 167 -13.41 32.79 12.16
N GLN A 168 -12.81 32.78 13.36
CA GLN A 168 -11.40 32.41 13.54
C GLN A 168 -11.14 30.93 13.25
N LYS A 169 -12.08 30.04 13.59
CA LYS A 169 -12.02 28.62 13.23
C LYS A 169 -12.08 28.45 11.72
N GLU A 170 -12.95 29.19 11.03
CA GLU A 170 -13.05 29.10 9.57
C GLU A 170 -11.79 29.60 8.87
N THR A 171 -11.25 30.75 9.31
CA THR A 171 -9.96 31.25 8.81
C THR A 171 -8.84 30.23 9.02
N LEU A 172 -8.80 29.59 10.19
CA LEU A 172 -7.82 28.55 10.48
C LEU A 172 -8.01 27.31 9.59
N ASN A 173 -9.27 26.92 9.34
CA ASN A 173 -9.59 25.80 8.45
C ASN A 173 -9.10 26.08 7.03
N GLU A 174 -9.25 27.30 6.52
CA GLU A 174 -8.70 27.70 5.22
C GLU A 174 -7.17 27.65 5.18
N LEU A 175 -6.49 28.18 6.20
CA LEU A 175 -5.03 28.06 6.29
C LEU A 175 -4.56 26.60 6.32
N ILE A 176 -5.27 25.74 7.05
CA ILE A 176 -5.00 24.30 7.07
C ILE A 176 -5.25 23.67 5.70
N ARG A 177 -6.32 24.06 4.99
CA ARG A 177 -6.60 23.60 3.61
C ARG A 177 -5.47 24.01 2.67
N GLU A 178 -5.03 25.26 2.70
CA GLU A 178 -3.93 25.75 1.87
C GLU A 178 -2.60 25.01 2.13
N GLU A 179 -2.21 24.82 3.41
CA GLU A 179 -1.00 24.07 3.73
C GLU A 179 -1.11 22.59 3.30
N ARG A 180 -2.30 21.98 3.42
CA ARG A 180 -2.55 20.63 2.89
C ARG A 180 -2.40 20.58 1.37
N VAL A 181 -2.89 21.59 0.65
CA VAL A 181 -2.72 21.68 -0.81
C VAL A 181 -1.24 21.81 -1.17
N LYS A 182 -0.47 22.65 -0.46
CA LYS A 182 0.99 22.77 -0.67
C LYS A 182 1.69 21.44 -0.42
N PHE A 183 1.29 20.72 0.63
CA PHE A 183 1.83 19.40 0.94
C PHE A 183 1.53 18.37 -0.16
N VAL A 184 0.28 18.30 -0.64
CA VAL A 184 -0.09 17.41 -1.75
C VAL A 184 0.71 17.76 -3.01
N LYS A 185 0.84 19.04 -3.35
CA LYS A 185 1.68 19.48 -4.48
C LYS A 185 3.14 19.07 -4.31
N TYR A 186 3.69 19.21 -3.10
CA TYR A 186 5.06 18.78 -2.79
C TYR A 186 5.24 17.27 -2.97
N GLU A 187 4.32 16.46 -2.44
CA GLU A 187 4.37 15.00 -2.55
C GLU A 187 4.21 14.52 -3.99
N ILE A 188 3.28 15.11 -4.74
CA ILE A 188 3.15 14.86 -6.17
C ILE A 188 4.48 15.21 -6.83
N ARG A 189 5.00 16.44 -6.68
CA ARG A 189 6.26 16.87 -7.31
C ARG A 189 7.45 15.99 -6.94
N LYS A 190 7.51 15.47 -5.72
CA LYS A 190 8.59 14.55 -5.28
C LYS A 190 8.45 13.19 -5.94
N LYS A 191 7.24 12.63 -5.98
CA LYS A 191 6.95 11.31 -6.59
C LYS A 191 7.09 11.36 -8.11
N THR A 192 6.60 12.43 -8.73
CA THR A 192 6.56 12.61 -10.19
C THR A 192 7.81 13.26 -10.73
N GLY A 193 8.50 14.11 -9.97
CA GLY A 193 9.65 14.88 -10.46
C GLY A 193 10.81 14.02 -10.92
N PHE A 194 11.05 12.88 -10.28
CA PHE A 194 12.02 11.91 -10.77
C PHE A 194 11.63 11.36 -12.14
N LEU A 195 10.35 10.99 -12.32
CA LEU A 195 9.84 10.45 -13.59
C LEU A 195 9.79 11.52 -14.68
N ILE A 196 9.31 12.71 -14.38
CA ILE A 196 9.31 13.86 -15.29
C ILE A 196 10.73 14.13 -15.80
N LYS A 197 11.73 14.12 -14.91
CA LYS A 197 13.13 14.32 -15.29
C LYS A 197 13.67 13.15 -16.11
N LYS A 198 13.38 11.91 -15.69
CA LYS A 198 13.90 10.69 -16.34
C LYS A 198 13.30 10.46 -17.73
N LEU A 199 12.04 10.84 -17.91
CA LEU A 199 11.29 10.68 -19.16
C LEU A 199 11.41 11.89 -20.09
N GLU A 200 12.09 12.96 -19.66
CA GLU A 200 12.28 14.17 -20.45
C GLU A 200 10.96 14.70 -21.06
N LEU A 201 9.91 14.76 -20.23
CA LEU A 201 8.58 15.17 -20.69
C LEU A 201 8.56 16.62 -21.19
N THR A 202 7.79 16.92 -22.23
CA THR A 202 7.44 18.30 -22.61
C THR A 202 6.55 18.95 -21.55
N ASP A 203 6.31 20.25 -21.63
CA ASP A 203 5.44 20.94 -20.67
C ASP A 203 3.99 20.46 -20.77
N GLU A 204 3.49 20.20 -21.97
CA GLU A 204 2.16 19.62 -22.19
C GLU A 204 2.08 18.19 -21.62
N GLN A 205 3.10 17.35 -21.89
CA GLN A 205 3.17 16.00 -21.33
C GLN A 205 3.23 16.02 -19.80
N LYS A 206 3.97 16.97 -19.19
CA LYS A 206 4.03 17.13 -17.73
C LYS A 206 2.65 17.40 -17.14
N ASP A 207 1.89 18.31 -17.74
CA ASP A 207 0.58 18.69 -17.22
C ASP A 207 -0.40 17.52 -17.32
N SER A 208 -0.45 16.81 -18.45
CA SER A 208 -1.25 15.59 -18.60
C SER A 208 -0.81 14.51 -17.61
N PHE A 209 0.49 14.28 -17.45
CA PHE A 209 1.04 13.30 -16.52
C PHE A 209 0.67 13.60 -15.06
N ILE A 210 0.78 14.87 -14.65
CA ILE A 210 0.42 15.33 -13.31
C ILE A 210 -1.08 15.14 -13.07
N GLU A 211 -1.92 15.45 -14.06
CA GLU A 211 -3.37 15.31 -13.91
C GLU A 211 -3.80 13.86 -13.79
N MET A 212 -3.26 12.96 -14.62
CA MET A 212 -3.50 11.51 -14.49
C MET A 212 -3.16 11.00 -13.09
N ILE A 213 -2.03 11.43 -12.52
CA ILE A 213 -1.61 11.01 -11.17
C ILE A 213 -2.53 11.59 -10.09
N LYS A 214 -3.08 12.80 -10.27
CA LYS A 214 -4.07 13.35 -9.34
C LYS A 214 -5.36 12.56 -9.37
N THR A 215 -5.93 12.32 -10.56
CA THR A 215 -7.16 11.56 -10.76
C THR A 215 -7.03 10.17 -10.14
N GLU A 216 -5.92 9.48 -10.43
CA GLU A 216 -5.62 8.17 -9.86
C GLU A 216 -5.54 8.22 -8.32
N ALA A 217 -4.81 9.19 -7.76
CA ALA A 217 -4.68 9.33 -6.32
C ALA A 217 -6.02 9.65 -5.62
N GLU A 218 -6.94 10.33 -6.30
CA GLU A 218 -8.29 10.59 -5.80
C GLU A 218 -9.15 9.33 -5.81
N ASN A 219 -9.11 8.55 -6.90
CA ASN A 219 -9.79 7.27 -7.00
C ASN A 219 -9.28 6.27 -5.94
N GLU A 220 -7.95 6.14 -5.79
CA GLU A 220 -7.34 5.32 -4.74
C GLU A 220 -7.78 5.76 -3.33
N ARG A 221 -7.88 7.08 -3.09
CA ARG A 221 -8.37 7.59 -1.79
C ARG A 221 -9.81 7.19 -1.52
N GLY A 222 -10.67 7.15 -2.54
CA GLY A 222 -12.04 6.65 -2.45
C GLY A 222 -12.06 5.20 -1.97
N ILE A 223 -11.30 4.32 -2.65
CA ILE A 223 -11.18 2.90 -2.28
C ILE A 223 -10.64 2.73 -0.85
N LEU A 224 -9.59 3.50 -0.49
CA LEU A 224 -9.03 3.45 0.86
C LEU A 224 -10.00 3.95 1.94
N LYS A 225 -10.92 4.86 1.59
CA LYS A 225 -11.98 5.32 2.50
C LYS A 225 -13.00 4.22 2.71
N GLU A 226 -13.47 3.57 1.64
CA GLU A 226 -14.37 2.42 1.72
C GLU A 226 -13.77 1.28 2.55
N LEU A 227 -12.49 0.95 2.33
CA LEU A 227 -11.77 -0.04 3.14
C LEU A 227 -11.75 0.31 4.63
N LYS A 228 -11.56 1.59 4.97
CA LYS A 228 -11.60 2.05 6.37
C LYS A 228 -13.00 1.97 6.97
N GLU A 229 -14.03 2.26 6.18
CA GLU A 229 -15.43 2.16 6.61
C GLU A 229 -15.84 0.70 6.80
N ASN A 230 -15.48 -0.20 5.88
CA ASN A 230 -15.67 -1.64 6.02
C ASN A 230 -14.94 -2.17 7.26
N ALA A 231 -13.69 -1.75 7.47
CA ALA A 231 -12.94 -2.11 8.68
C ALA A 231 -13.60 -1.64 9.98
N LYS A 232 -14.35 -0.53 9.95
CA LYS A 232 -15.12 -0.04 11.10
C LYS A 232 -16.39 -0.86 11.32
N ASN A 233 -17.05 -1.30 10.24
CA ASN A 233 -18.28 -2.09 10.30
C ASN A 233 -17.98 -3.55 10.74
N GLU A 234 -16.95 -4.17 10.18
CA GLU A 234 -16.50 -5.52 10.58
C GLU A 234 -16.05 -5.59 12.03
N LYS A 235 -15.47 -4.49 12.52
CA LYS A 235 -15.13 -4.27 13.93
C LYS A 235 -16.36 -4.39 14.86
N GLU A 236 -17.56 -4.14 14.37
CA GLU A 236 -18.80 -4.25 15.12
C GLU A 236 -19.34 -5.70 15.13
N ILE A 237 -19.18 -6.40 14.01
CA ILE A 237 -19.61 -7.80 13.81
C ILE A 237 -18.75 -8.78 14.63
N VAL A 238 -17.42 -8.70 14.50
CA VAL A 238 -16.48 -9.67 15.10
C VAL A 238 -16.32 -9.47 16.62
N SER A 239 -16.84 -8.37 17.18
CA SER A 239 -16.82 -8.14 18.63
C SER A 239 -17.67 -9.13 19.45
N LYS A 240 -18.47 -9.98 18.78
CA LYS A 240 -19.48 -10.86 19.39
C LYS A 240 -19.11 -12.34 19.48
N ASP A 241 -18.05 -12.82 18.81
CA ASP A 241 -17.74 -14.26 18.73
C ASP A 241 -16.23 -14.54 18.66
N PRO A 242 -15.67 -15.58 19.33
CA PRO A 242 -14.33 -16.07 19.04
C PRO A 242 -14.20 -16.59 17.60
N LEU A 243 -13.71 -15.70 16.72
CA LEU A 243 -12.97 -15.99 15.49
C LEU A 243 -13.62 -17.04 14.58
N ASP A 244 -14.75 -16.66 13.97
CA ASP A 244 -15.30 -17.35 12.82
C ASP A 244 -14.31 -17.26 11.64
N GLU A 245 -13.64 -18.36 11.31
CA GLU A 245 -12.71 -18.47 10.17
C GLU A 245 -13.38 -18.01 8.87
N THR A 246 -14.68 -18.27 8.71
CA THR A 246 -15.46 -17.85 7.55
C THR A 246 -15.54 -16.33 7.49
N ALA A 247 -15.84 -15.67 8.61
CA ALA A 247 -15.89 -14.21 8.69
C ALA A 247 -14.51 -13.58 8.40
N LEU A 248 -13.43 -14.19 8.88
CA LEU A 248 -12.07 -13.74 8.59
C LEU A 248 -11.73 -13.87 7.09
N ARG A 249 -11.98 -15.03 6.48
CA ARG A 249 -11.76 -15.23 5.03
C ARG A 249 -12.59 -14.29 4.19
N ASN A 250 -13.85 -14.03 4.58
CA ASN A 250 -14.70 -13.05 3.90
C ASN A 250 -14.15 -11.62 3.98
N SER A 251 -13.60 -11.23 5.14
CA SER A 251 -12.92 -9.95 5.33
C SER A 251 -11.68 -9.84 4.44
N ILE A 252 -10.82 -10.86 4.45
CA ILE A 252 -9.60 -10.89 3.63
C ILE A 252 -9.94 -10.84 2.14
N SER A 253 -10.95 -11.59 1.70
CA SER A 253 -11.46 -11.58 0.33
C SER A 253 -11.97 -10.20 -0.08
N THR A 254 -12.71 -9.51 0.79
CA THR A 254 -13.18 -8.13 0.56
C THR A 254 -12.01 -7.16 0.39
N VAL A 255 -11.00 -7.27 1.26
CA VAL A 255 -9.77 -6.47 1.17
C VAL A 255 -9.03 -6.74 -0.14
N ARG A 256 -8.91 -8.01 -0.54
CA ARG A 256 -8.27 -8.44 -1.79
C ARG A 256 -9.01 -7.90 -3.01
N ALA A 257 -10.34 -7.93 -3.01
CA ALA A 257 -11.16 -7.35 -4.08
C ALA A 257 -10.88 -5.84 -4.24
N LYS A 258 -10.84 -5.09 -3.14
CA LYS A 258 -10.51 -3.65 -3.17
C LYS A 258 -9.07 -3.36 -3.59
N LEU A 259 -8.11 -4.20 -3.20
CA LEU A 259 -6.75 -4.11 -3.70
C LEU A 259 -6.68 -4.37 -5.21
N ASN A 260 -7.51 -5.27 -5.74
CA ASN A 260 -7.63 -5.48 -7.18
C ASN A 260 -8.22 -4.29 -7.92
N GLU A 261 -9.20 -3.60 -7.33
CA GLU A 261 -9.69 -2.33 -7.88
C GLU A 261 -8.54 -1.30 -7.99
N VAL A 262 -7.71 -1.17 -6.95
CA VAL A 262 -6.51 -0.29 -6.98
C VAL A 262 -5.51 -0.74 -8.06
N LEU A 263 -5.26 -2.05 -8.21
CA LEU A 263 -4.36 -2.56 -9.25
C LEU A 263 -4.89 -2.29 -10.65
N SER A 264 -6.21 -2.35 -10.86
CA SER A 264 -6.85 -2.02 -12.13
C SER A 264 -6.71 -0.54 -12.46
N LEU A 265 -6.97 0.36 -11.50
CA LEU A 265 -6.80 1.80 -11.70
C LEU A 265 -5.35 2.14 -12.10
N ARG A 266 -4.38 1.51 -11.44
CA ARG A 266 -2.95 1.66 -11.76
C ARG A 266 -2.59 1.11 -13.14
N LYS A 267 -3.22 0.01 -13.57
CA LYS A 267 -3.06 -0.50 -14.95
C LYS A 267 -3.47 0.57 -15.94
N ASP A 268 -4.66 1.14 -15.76
CA ASP A 268 -5.22 2.11 -16.69
C ASP A 268 -4.38 3.39 -16.72
N MET A 269 -3.96 3.90 -15.56
CA MET A 269 -3.01 5.02 -15.48
C MET A 269 -1.69 4.70 -16.18
N TYR A 270 -1.13 3.50 -15.98
CA TYR A 270 0.12 3.09 -16.61
C TYR A 270 0.01 3.05 -18.14
N LEU A 271 -1.07 2.46 -18.68
CA LEU A 271 -1.33 2.44 -20.12
C LEU A 271 -1.46 3.86 -20.67
N ASN A 272 -2.20 4.74 -20.00
CA ASN A 272 -2.33 6.14 -20.41
C ASN A 272 -0.98 6.88 -20.42
N ILE A 273 -0.11 6.61 -19.44
CA ILE A 273 1.27 7.14 -19.45
C ILE A 273 2.03 6.61 -20.66
N VAL A 274 1.96 5.31 -20.96
CA VAL A 274 2.65 4.73 -22.13
C VAL A 274 2.21 5.39 -23.43
N HIS A 275 0.92 5.70 -23.61
CA HIS A 275 0.41 6.40 -24.79
C HIS A 275 0.85 7.86 -24.88
N LEU A 276 1.15 8.49 -23.75
CA LEU A 276 1.65 9.86 -23.71
C LEU A 276 3.11 9.97 -24.21
N LEU A 277 3.88 8.87 -24.12
CA LEU A 277 5.32 8.85 -24.37
C LEU A 277 5.68 8.52 -25.82
N THR A 278 6.76 9.15 -26.30
CA THR A 278 7.42 8.73 -27.55
C THR A 278 8.13 7.37 -27.36
N PRO A 279 8.45 6.65 -28.45
CA PRO A 279 9.22 5.41 -28.36
C PRO A 279 10.53 5.55 -27.56
N GLU A 280 11.25 6.66 -27.72
CA GLU A 280 12.49 6.91 -26.98
C GLU A 280 12.25 7.15 -25.49
N GLN A 281 11.18 7.86 -25.14
CA GLN A 281 10.81 8.07 -23.73
C GLN A 281 10.36 6.76 -23.06
N ARG A 282 9.67 5.86 -23.77
CA ARG A 282 9.22 4.55 -23.23
C ARG A 282 10.38 3.68 -22.75
N LYS A 283 11.53 3.72 -23.42
CA LYS A 283 12.76 3.01 -22.98
C LYS A 283 13.20 3.40 -21.56
N ASN A 284 12.91 4.63 -21.17
CA ASN A 284 13.26 5.15 -19.85
C ASN A 284 12.18 4.91 -18.79
N LEU A 285 10.95 4.56 -19.20
CA LEU A 285 9.86 4.18 -18.32
C LEU A 285 10.24 2.86 -17.59
N PRO A 286 10.29 2.81 -16.26
CA PRO A 286 10.25 1.52 -15.55
C PRO A 286 9.07 0.62 -15.98
N THR A 287 9.09 -0.64 -15.58
CA THR A 287 8.00 -1.60 -15.84
C THR A 287 6.87 -1.48 -14.80
N SER A 288 5.65 -1.79 -15.23
CA SER A 288 4.33 -1.63 -14.62
C SER A 288 4.21 -1.97 -13.13
N ILE A 289 5.04 -2.87 -12.60
CA ILE A 289 4.81 -3.37 -11.24
C ILE A 289 5.03 -2.30 -10.14
N PHE A 290 5.64 -1.13 -10.41
CA PHE A 290 6.09 -0.26 -9.31
C PHE A 290 5.80 1.24 -9.31
N PHE A 291 4.97 1.78 -10.18
CA PHE A 291 4.97 3.24 -10.29
C PHE A 291 4.32 4.07 -9.20
N LEU A 292 3.60 3.49 -8.24
CA LEU A 292 3.03 4.29 -7.15
C LEU A 292 3.10 3.62 -5.77
N SER A 293 4.07 2.74 -5.53
CA SER A 293 4.56 2.61 -4.16
C SER A 293 5.80 3.48 -4.03
N PRO A 294 5.75 4.64 -3.33
CA PRO A 294 6.82 5.65 -3.28
C PRO A 294 8.20 5.16 -2.82
N GLY A 295 8.33 3.87 -2.48
CA GLY A 295 9.51 3.26 -1.90
C GLY A 295 10.29 2.29 -2.79
N MET A 296 9.95 2.10 -4.07
CA MET A 296 10.61 1.12 -4.95
C MET A 296 11.40 1.72 -6.12
N VAL A 297 11.49 3.04 -6.20
CA VAL A 297 12.35 3.74 -7.16
C VAL A 297 13.63 4.19 -6.45
N ARG A 298 14.56 3.25 -6.22
CA ARG A 298 15.98 3.49 -5.99
C ARG A 298 16.77 2.34 -6.56
#